data_AF-A0A934UMT4-F1
#
_entry.id   AF-A0A934UMT4-F1
#
_cell.length_a   1.000
_cell.length_b   1.000
_cell.length_c   1.000
_cell.angle_alpha   90.00
_cell.angle_beta   90.00
_cell.angle_gamma   90.00
#
_symmetry.space_group_name_H-M   'P 1'
#
loop_
_entity.id
_entity.type
_entity.pdbx_description
1 polymer ?
#
loop_
_entity_poly.entity_id
_entity_poly.type
_entity_poly.pdbx_seq_one_letter_code
_entity_poly.pdbx_strand_id
1 'polypeptide(L)'
;MNAWIKRKHGPDEVVSIIPDMKCSDAALVYHLYTAFEAGYLGRILFDDQGYWIYDGEELTVAEQEQLGKFIQYHMEGLWSS
;
A
#
# COMPACT_ATOMS: atom_id res chain seq x y z
N MET A 1 2.30 -8.38 3.65
CA MET A 1 2.22 -8.95 2.28
C MET A 1 3.16 -8.17 1.37
N ASN A 2 3.55 -8.72 0.21
CA ASN A 2 4.47 -8.03 -0.69
C ASN A 2 3.81 -7.82 -2.06
N ALA A 3 4.10 -6.69 -2.69
CA ALA A 3 3.62 -6.35 -4.03
C ALA A 3 4.80 -5.94 -4.93
N TRP A 4 4.71 -6.31 -6.20
CA TRP A 4 5.64 -5.85 -7.22
C TRP A 4 5.14 -4.52 -7.80
N ILE A 5 6.00 -3.50 -7.85
CA ILE A 5 5.66 -2.19 -8.43
C ILE A 5 6.55 -1.91 -9.63
N LYS A 6 5.95 -1.37 -10.69
CA LYS A 6 6.70 -0.95 -11.88
C LYS A 6 7.09 0.50 -11.72
N ARG A 7 8.37 0.74 -11.44
CA ARG A 7 8.89 2.10 -11.27
C ARG A 7 8.90 2.82 -12.62
N LYS A 8 8.42 4.06 -12.65
CA LYS A 8 8.45 4.86 -13.89
C LYS A 8 9.89 5.18 -14.35
N HIS A 9 10.79 5.39 -13.38
CA HIS A 9 12.18 5.81 -13.60
C HIS A 9 13.16 5.00 -12.73
N GLY A 10 13.11 3.68 -12.82
CA GLY A 10 14.01 2.80 -12.07
C GLY A 10 13.76 1.33 -12.38
N PRO A 11 14.56 0.43 -11.80
CA PRO A 11 14.22 -0.99 -11.81
C PRO A 11 12.90 -1.19 -11.07
N ASP A 12 12.14 -2.19 -11.51
CA ASP A 12 10.98 -2.64 -10.74
C ASP A 12 11.38 -2.99 -9.31
N GLU A 13 10.46 -2.79 -8.38
CA GLU A 13 10.75 -2.89 -6.96
C GLU A 13 9.68 -3.69 -6.22
N VAL A 14 10.11 -4.46 -5.22
CA VAL A 14 9.20 -5.15 -4.31
C VAL A 14 8.92 -4.24 -3.11
N VAL A 15 7.64 -3.99 -2.87
CA VAL A 15 7.16 -3.22 -1.74
C VAL A 15 6.57 -4.16 -0.68
N SER A 16 7.08 -4.03 0.54
CA SER A 16 6.54 -4.68 1.73
C SER A 16 5.38 -3.84 2.28
N ILE A 17 4.22 -4.46 2.39
CA ILE A 17 2.97 -3.85 2.86
C ILE A 17 2.61 -4.46 4.22
N ILE A 18 2.61 -3.63 5.25
CA ILE A 18 2.41 -4.06 6.64
C ILE A 18 1.16 -3.40 7.20
N PRO A 19 0.13 -4.17 7.62
CA PRO A 19 -1.04 -3.60 8.28
C PRO A 19 -0.68 -3.06 9.66
N ASP A 20 -1.19 -1.88 10.00
CA ASP A 20 -1.14 -1.33 11.36
C ASP A 20 -2.51 -1.48 12.02
N MET A 21 -2.60 -2.43 12.95
CA MET A 21 -3.82 -2.74 13.71
C MET A 21 -4.03 -1.80 14.91
N LYS A 22 -3.10 -0.89 15.19
CA LYS A 22 -3.12 0.00 16.36
C LYS A 22 -3.33 1.47 15.99
N CYS A 23 -3.19 1.83 14.72
CA CYS A 23 -3.42 3.18 14.24
C CYS A 23 -4.92 3.50 14.20
N SER A 24 -5.29 4.68 14.69
CA SER A 24 -6.68 5.18 14.69
C SER A 24 -6.92 6.27 13.65
N ASP A 25 -5.95 6.53 12.78
CA ASP A 25 -6.03 7.61 11.78
C ASP A 25 -7.05 7.29 10.68
N ALA A 26 -7.33 6.01 10.46
CA ALA A 26 -8.27 5.51 9.45
C ALA A 26 -8.86 4.16 9.89
N ALA A 27 -9.79 3.62 9.10
CA ALA A 27 -10.40 2.31 9.38
C ALA A 27 -9.38 1.17 9.18
N LEU A 28 -8.55 1.26 8.13
CA LEU A 28 -7.40 0.37 7.92
C LEU A 28 -6.20 1.19 7.46
N VAL A 29 -5.03 0.82 7.97
CA VAL A 29 -3.77 1.49 7.67
C VAL A 29 -2.73 0.46 7.22
N TYR A 30 -2.06 0.74 6.11
CA TYR A 30 -1.01 -0.10 5.56
C TYR A 30 0.26 0.72 5.34
N HIS A 31 1.32 0.41 6.08
CA HIS A 31 2.63 1.02 5.87
C HIS A 31 3.36 0.34 4.71
N LEU A 32 4.05 1.15 3.91
CA LEU A 32 4.77 0.74 2.72
C LEU A 32 6.27 0.91 2.93
N TYR A 33 7.04 -0.13 2.60
CA TYR A 33 8.50 -0.11 2.68
C TYR A 33 9.13 -0.74 1.44
N THR A 34 10.32 -0.30 1.07
CA THR A 34 11.16 -1.06 0.13
C THR A 34 11.54 -2.39 0.77
N ALA A 35 11.47 -3.50 0.03
CA ALA A 35 11.70 -4.82 0.62
C ALA A 35 13.19 -5.07 0.99
N PHE A 36 14.12 -4.38 0.34
CA PHE A 36 15.55 -4.65 0.49
C PHE A 36 16.23 -3.78 1.56
N GLU A 37 15.94 -2.47 1.57
CA GLU A 37 16.56 -1.52 2.51
C GLU A 37 15.60 -1.02 3.60
N ALA A 38 14.34 -1.48 3.60
CA ALA A 38 13.27 -1.03 4.49
C ALA A 38 13.08 0.50 4.48
N GLY A 39 13.36 1.14 3.34
CA GLY A 39 13.10 2.56 3.13
C GLY A 39 11.60 2.81 3.20
N TYR A 40 11.17 3.75 4.05
CA TYR A 40 9.76 4.05 4.23
C TYR A 40 9.22 4.81 3.02
N LEU A 41 8.15 4.28 2.42
CA LEU A 41 7.53 4.82 1.21
C LEU A 41 6.23 5.56 1.52
N GLY A 42 5.82 5.69 2.78
CA GLY A 42 4.52 6.24 3.17
C GLY A 42 3.51 5.16 3.56
N ARG A 43 2.23 5.50 3.55
CA ARG A 43 1.15 4.59 3.93
C ARG A 43 -0.09 4.76 3.06
N ILE A 44 -0.89 3.71 2.97
CA ILE A 44 -2.23 3.75 2.37
C ILE A 44 -3.24 3.66 3.50
N LEU A 45 -4.19 4.59 3.49
CA LEU A 45 -5.25 4.72 4.48
C LEU A 45 -6.58 4.41 3.80
N PHE A 46 -7.36 3.48 4.36
CA PHE A 46 -8.72 3.19 3.91
C PHE A 46 -9.74 3.71 4.91
N ASP A 47 -10.84 4.25 4.39
CA ASP A 47 -12.04 4.53 5.18
C ASP A 47 -12.92 3.27 5.34
N ASP A 48 -14.05 3.44 6.02
CA ASP A 48 -15.02 2.38 6.28
C ASP A 48 -15.81 1.92 5.04
N GLN A 49 -15.78 2.72 3.96
CA GLN A 49 -16.40 2.44 2.69
C GLN A 49 -15.44 1.80 1.68
N GLY A 50 -14.16 1.65 2.05
CA GLY A 50 -13.13 1.07 1.21
C GLY A 50 -12.50 2.05 0.21
N TYR A 51 -12.81 3.34 0.31
CA TYR A 51 -12.03 4.36 -0.39
C TYR A 51 -10.68 4.53 0.28
N TRP A 52 -9.65 4.87 -0.50
CA TRP A 52 -8.30 5.00 0.01
C TRP A 52 -7.59 6.25 -0.47
N ILE A 53 -6.64 6.69 0.34
CA ILE A 53 -5.66 7.71 -0.01
C ILE A 53 -4.25 7.19 0.26
N TYR A 54 -3.29 7.75 -0.47
CA TYR A 54 -1.88 7.58 -0.16
C TYR A 54 -1.38 8.80 0.62
N ASP A 55 -0.76 8.54 1.77
CA ASP A 55 -0.12 9.52 2.64
C ASP A 55 1.40 9.30 2.58
N GLY A 56 2.05 10.08 1.73
CA GLY A 56 3.49 10.03 1.46
C GLY A 56 3.87 10.83 0.21
N GLU A 57 5.17 10.91 -0.09
CA GLU A 57 5.71 11.74 -1.18
C GLU A 57 6.54 10.95 -2.21
N GLU A 58 6.89 9.69 -1.92
CA GLU A 58 7.86 8.90 -2.69
C GLU A 58 7.27 8.19 -3.91
N LEU A 59 5.95 7.97 -3.92
CA LEU A 59 5.27 7.24 -4.97
C LEU A 59 4.60 8.18 -5.96
N THR A 60 4.78 7.91 -7.24
CA THR A 60 3.99 8.52 -8.31
C THR A 60 2.53 8.04 -8.26
N VAL A 61 1.61 8.82 -8.82
CA VAL A 61 0.17 8.47 -8.87
C VAL A 61 -0.07 7.06 -9.46
N ALA A 62 0.68 6.68 -10.49
CA ALA A 62 0.55 5.36 -11.11
C ALA A 62 0.97 4.21 -10.17
N GLU A 63 2.03 4.40 -9.40
CA GLU A 63 2.50 3.42 -8.41
C GLU A 63 1.53 3.34 -7.22
N GLN A 64 1.00 4.48 -6.79
CA GLN A 64 -0.05 4.55 -5.76
C GLN A 64 -1.28 3.75 -6.20
N GLU A 65 -1.79 3.98 -7.42
CA GLU A 65 -2.93 3.23 -7.95
C GLU A 65 -2.68 1.72 -8.05
N GLN A 66 -1.47 1.32 -8.48
CA GLN A 66 -1.11 -0.10 -8.57
C GLN A 66 -1.15 -0.77 -7.19
N LEU A 67 -0.59 -0.13 -6.17
CA LEU A 67 -0.58 -0.64 -4.80
C LEU A 67 -1.97 -0.62 -4.17
N GLY A 68 -2.69 0.49 -4.29
CA GLY A 68 -4.05 0.63 -3.75
C GLY A 68 -4.98 -0.45 -4.29
N LYS A 69 -4.98 -0.68 -5.62
CA LYS A 69 -5.75 -1.76 -6.26
C LYS A 69 -5.31 -3.13 -5.74
N PHE A 70 -4.01 -3.39 -5.63
CA PHE A 70 -3.50 -4.66 -5.12
C PHE A 70 -4.00 -4.96 -3.70
N ILE A 71 -3.94 -3.96 -2.80
CA ILE A 71 -4.42 -4.09 -1.42
C ILE A 71 -5.93 -4.34 -1.40
N GLN A 72 -6.69 -3.56 -2.16
CA GLN A 72 -8.14 -3.69 -2.23
C GLN A 72 -8.56 -5.09 -2.71
N TYR A 73 -7.96 -5.61 -3.79
CA TYR A 73 -8.22 -6.98 -4.25
C TYR A 73 -7.87 -8.04 -3.21
N HIS A 74 -6.77 -7.85 -2.48
CA HIS A 74 -6.38 -8.77 -1.41
C HIS A 74 -7.41 -8.80 -0.27
N MET A 75 -7.96 -7.63 0.11
CA MET A 75 -9.00 -7.52 1.13
C MET A 75 -10.31 -8.18 0.69
N GLU A 76 -10.76 -7.93 -0.54
CA GLU A 76 -11.98 -8.54 -1.09
C GLU A 76 -11.90 -10.07 -1.10
N GLY A 77 -10.72 -10.62 -1.43
CA GLY A 77 -10.47 -12.06 -1.37
C GLY A 77 -10.54 -12.64 0.05
N LEU A 78 -10.06 -11.90 1.06
CA LEU A 78 -10.10 -12.29 2.47
C LEU A 78 -11.51 -12.26 3.06
N TRP A 79 -12.39 -11.35 2.61
CA TRP A 79 -13.77 -11.25 3.08
C TRP A 79 -14.74 -12.19 2.37
N SER A 80 -14.34 -12.76 1.23
CA SER A 80 -15.11 -13.73 0.46
C SER A 80 -14.79 -15.19 0.84
N SER A 81 -13.89 -15.41 1.80
CA SER A 81 -13.38 -16.71 2.26
C SER A 81 -13.85 -17.05 3.66
#